data_AF-A0A817DU01-F1
#
_entry.id   AF-A0A817DU01-F1
#
_cell.length_a   1.000
_cell.length_b   1.000
_cell.length_c   1.000
_cell.angle_alpha   90.00
_cell.angle_beta   90.00
_cell.angle_gamma   90.00
#
_symmetry.space_group_name_H-M   'P 1'
#
loop_
_entity.id
_entity.type
_entity.pdbx_description
1 polymer ?
#
loop_
_entity_poly.entity_id
_entity_poly.type
_entity_poly.pdbx_seq_one_letter_code
_entity_poly.pdbx_strand_id
1 'polypeptide(L)'
;MFSSNNNGFQLCKRLHRNRIISILSGVLFAIGWWIIIDMICQYPKQTDFNKVYLIIGVIATLALMFNCVSNSQVRGYDDGNNSLGQIGARFVLFISFLLVFGSFIASAWVLFGYYVTYKKDRLYPGLAIFVQNLAILISTLILKLGRKENLRY
;
A
#
# COMPACT_ATOMS: atom_id res chain seq x y z
N MET A 1 -10.60 39.49 -10.84
CA MET A 1 -10.19 38.65 -11.99
C MET A 1 -8.87 37.88 -11.79
N PHE A 2 -7.86 38.40 -11.07
CA PHE A 2 -6.58 37.69 -10.87
C PHE A 2 -6.64 36.41 -10.01
N SER A 3 -7.64 36.25 -9.14
CA SER A 3 -7.77 35.05 -8.29
C SER A 3 -8.17 33.78 -9.06
N SER A 4 -8.99 33.91 -10.12
CA SER A 4 -9.50 32.75 -10.89
C SER A 4 -8.40 32.06 -11.72
N ASN A 5 -7.49 32.83 -12.32
CA ASN A 5 -6.41 32.29 -13.15
C ASN A 5 -5.34 31.54 -12.33
N ASN A 6 -5.07 32.02 -11.10
CA ASN A 6 -4.21 31.34 -10.15
C ASN A 6 -4.79 29.99 -9.68
N ASN A 7 -6.11 29.88 -9.56
CA ASN A 7 -6.77 28.63 -9.15
C ASN A 7 -6.66 27.54 -10.22
N GLY A 8 -6.85 27.89 -11.50
CA GLY A 8 -6.73 26.96 -12.63
C GLY A 8 -5.31 26.42 -12.82
N PHE A 9 -4.30 27.31 -12.77
CA PHE A 9 -2.89 26.90 -12.86
C PHE A 9 -2.48 25.99 -11.70
N GLN A 10 -2.93 26.29 -10.48
CA GLN A 10 -2.69 25.44 -9.31
C GLN A 10 -3.43 24.10 -9.42
N LEU A 11 -4.58 24.04 -10.09
CA LEU A 11 -5.30 22.79 -10.33
C LEU A 11 -4.52 21.89 -11.31
N CYS A 12 -4.04 22.43 -12.42
CA CYS A 12 -3.27 21.69 -13.43
C CYS A 12 -1.98 21.11 -12.84
N LYS A 13 -1.23 21.92 -12.07
CA LYS A 13 -0.02 21.47 -11.34
C LYS A 13 -0.31 20.34 -10.35
N ARG A 14 -1.50 20.33 -9.74
CA ARG A 14 -1.95 19.27 -8.80
C ARG A 14 -2.34 17.99 -9.51
N LEU A 15 -3.07 18.07 -10.63
CA LEU A 15 -3.47 16.90 -11.43
C LEU A 15 -2.24 16.16 -11.98
N HIS A 16 -1.26 16.90 -12.49
CA HIS A 16 0.00 16.32 -12.97
C HIS A 16 0.74 15.59 -11.85
N ARG A 17 0.85 16.20 -10.67
CA ARG A 17 1.50 15.58 -9.51
C ARG A 17 0.75 14.32 -9.05
N ASN A 18 -0.57 14.38 -8.91
CA ASN A 18 -1.39 13.24 -8.49
C ASN A 18 -1.30 12.07 -9.49
N ARG A 19 -1.22 12.37 -10.81
CA ARG A 19 -0.99 11.36 -11.85
C ARG A 19 0.37 10.68 -11.68
N ILE A 20 1.44 11.44 -11.48
CA ILE A 20 2.79 10.90 -11.27
C ILE A 20 2.83 10.00 -10.03
N ILE A 21 2.22 10.44 -8.93
CA ILE A 21 2.17 9.68 -7.67
C ILE A 21 1.43 8.36 -7.84
N SER A 22 0.31 8.36 -8.56
CA SER A 22 -0.45 7.13 -8.85
C SER A 22 0.37 6.14 -9.68
N ILE A 23 1.10 6.64 -10.69
CA ILE A 23 1.97 5.81 -11.53
C ILE A 23 3.13 5.25 -10.70
N LEU A 24 3.84 6.09 -9.94
CA LEU A 24 4.94 5.67 -9.06
C LEU A 24 4.49 4.58 -8.09
N SER A 25 3.36 4.79 -7.42
CA SER A 25 2.81 3.78 -6.52
C SER A 25 2.51 2.46 -7.22
N GLY A 26 1.89 2.50 -8.40
CA GLY A 26 1.58 1.29 -9.18
C GLY A 26 2.84 0.53 -9.59
N VAL A 27 3.90 1.25 -10.00
CA VAL A 27 5.18 0.65 -10.36
C VAL A 27 5.86 0.00 -9.15
N LEU A 28 5.89 0.66 -7.98
CA LEU A 28 6.45 0.06 -6.76
C LEU A 28 5.70 -1.22 -6.36
N PHE A 29 4.37 -1.21 -6.45
CA PHE A 29 3.55 -2.39 -6.20
C PHE A 29 3.86 -3.53 -7.18
N ALA A 30 3.97 -3.22 -8.47
CA ALA A 30 4.30 -4.21 -9.49
C ALA A 30 5.68 -4.83 -9.26
N ILE A 31 6.69 -4.02 -8.89
CA ILE A 31 8.03 -4.51 -8.55
C ILE A 31 7.98 -5.45 -7.33
N GLY A 32 7.22 -5.08 -6.28
CA GLY A 32 7.06 -5.93 -5.10
C GLY A 32 6.48 -7.30 -5.43
N TRP A 33 5.48 -7.37 -6.31
CA TRP A 33 4.92 -8.64 -6.77
C TRP A 33 5.82 -9.40 -7.74
N TRP A 34 6.57 -8.71 -8.58
CA TRP A 34 7.56 -9.32 -9.47
C TRP A 34 8.61 -10.12 -8.69
N ILE A 35 9.11 -9.58 -7.59
CA ILE A 35 10.10 -10.23 -6.71
C ILE A 35 9.55 -11.53 -6.11
N ILE A 36 8.26 -11.60 -5.81
CA ILE A 36 7.63 -12.83 -5.32
C ILE A 36 7.51 -13.88 -6.42
N ILE A 37 7.16 -13.49 -7.64
CA ILE A 37 7.07 -14.41 -8.78
C ILE A 37 8.44 -15.04 -9.04
N ASP A 38 9.49 -14.22 -9.10
CA ASP A 38 10.87 -14.68 -9.27
C ASP A 38 11.28 -15.68 -8.18
N MET A 39 10.99 -15.36 -6.91
CA MET A 39 11.26 -16.24 -5.78
C MET A 39 10.53 -17.58 -5.87
N ILE A 40 9.24 -17.59 -6.22
CA ILE A 40 8.47 -18.83 -6.37
C ILE A 40 9.01 -19.69 -7.53
N CYS A 41 9.43 -19.07 -8.63
CA CYS A 41 10.07 -19.76 -9.75
C CYS A 41 11.40 -20.41 -9.36
N GLN A 42 12.21 -19.73 -8.54
CA GLN A 42 13.50 -20.26 -8.09
C GLN A 42 13.37 -21.33 -6.98
N TYR A 43 12.29 -21.30 -6.21
CA TYR A 43 12.05 -22.20 -5.07
C TYR A 43 10.68 -22.90 -5.16
N PRO A 44 10.48 -23.84 -6.10
CA PRO A 44 9.20 -24.51 -6.29
C PRO A 44 8.87 -25.54 -5.18
N LYS A 45 9.88 -26.04 -4.47
CA LYS A 45 9.74 -27.11 -3.46
C LYS A 45 9.35 -26.53 -2.09
N GLN A 46 8.31 -27.11 -1.48
CA GLN A 46 7.84 -26.72 -0.14
C GLN A 46 8.81 -27.05 1.00
N THR A 47 9.77 -27.95 0.78
CA THR A 47 10.82 -28.30 1.74
C THR A 47 11.78 -27.14 2.00
N ASP A 48 11.98 -26.29 0.99
CA ASP A 48 12.94 -25.19 1.05
C ASP A 48 12.25 -23.91 1.55
N PHE A 49 10.97 -23.74 1.21
CA PHE A 49 10.16 -22.57 1.53
C PHE A 49 8.70 -22.92 1.86
N ASN A 50 8.23 -22.50 3.03
CA ASN A 50 6.82 -22.64 3.39
C ASN A 50 5.99 -21.52 2.74
N LYS A 51 5.12 -21.88 1.79
CA LYS A 51 4.25 -20.96 1.04
C LYS A 51 3.31 -20.15 1.94
N VAL A 52 3.08 -20.57 3.19
CA VAL A 52 2.28 -19.83 4.18
C VAL A 52 2.80 -18.41 4.41
N TYR A 53 4.10 -18.16 4.32
CA TYR A 53 4.66 -16.82 4.54
C TYR A 53 4.29 -15.81 3.43
N LEU A 54 3.83 -16.28 2.26
CA LEU A 54 3.32 -15.42 1.19
C LEU A 54 2.03 -14.70 1.57
N ILE A 55 1.25 -15.27 2.50
CA ILE A 55 -0.03 -14.72 2.95
C ILE A 55 0.18 -13.32 3.57
N ILE A 56 1.33 -13.07 4.20
CA ILE A 56 1.68 -11.77 4.79
C ILE A 56 1.65 -10.66 3.72
N GLY A 57 2.24 -10.92 2.55
CA GLY A 57 2.23 -9.98 1.41
C GLY A 57 0.86 -9.82 0.76
N VAL A 58 0.04 -10.88 0.74
CA VAL A 58 -1.35 -10.83 0.25
C VAL A 58 -2.21 -9.94 1.17
N ILE A 59 -2.08 -10.09 2.49
CA ILE A 59 -2.77 -9.25 3.47
C ILE A 59 -2.36 -7.78 3.32
N ALA A 60 -1.07 -7.50 3.13
CA ALA A 60 -0.58 -6.14 2.89
C ALA A 60 -1.20 -5.52 1.62
N THR A 61 -1.41 -6.32 0.57
CA THR A 61 -2.04 -5.89 -0.68
C THR A 61 -3.52 -5.56 -0.51
N LEU A 62 -4.27 -6.38 0.23
CA LEU A 62 -5.67 -6.09 0.54
C LEU A 62 -5.80 -4.79 1.35
N ALA A 63 -4.90 -4.58 2.30
CA ALA A 63 -4.85 -3.36 3.08
C ALA A 63 -4.50 -2.13 2.21
N LEU A 64 -3.64 -2.27 1.20
CA LEU A 64 -3.39 -1.20 0.22
C LEU A 64 -4.63 -0.90 -0.63
N MET A 65 -5.41 -1.91 -1.05
CA MET A 65 -6.67 -1.71 -1.77
C MET A 65 -7.69 -0.91 -0.96
N PHE A 66 -7.87 -1.23 0.31
CA PHE A 66 -8.75 -0.46 1.20
C PHE A 66 -8.24 0.97 1.45
N ASN A 67 -6.91 1.18 1.47
CA ASN A 67 -6.33 2.52 1.52
C ASN A 67 -6.52 3.32 0.22
N CYS A 68 -6.62 2.66 -0.95
CA CYS A 68 -6.93 3.31 -2.23
C CYS A 68 -8.39 3.77 -2.29
N VAL A 69 -9.29 2.99 -1.71
CA VAL A 69 -10.72 3.28 -1.61
C VAL A 69 -10.97 4.18 -0.40
N SER A 70 -10.58 5.46 -0.46
CA SER A 70 -11.24 6.46 0.39
C SER A 70 -11.04 7.89 -0.05
N ASN A 71 -12.17 8.49 -0.43
CA ASN A 71 -12.66 9.84 -0.16
C ASN A 71 -13.87 10.16 -1.07
N SER A 72 -14.12 9.33 -2.10
CA SER A 72 -15.29 9.45 -2.99
C SER A 72 -16.63 9.21 -2.29
N GLN A 73 -16.68 8.36 -1.26
CA GLN A 73 -17.89 8.14 -0.44
C GLN A 73 -17.93 8.99 0.84
N VAL A 74 -16.85 9.69 1.20
CA VAL A 74 -16.78 10.59 2.37
C VAL A 74 -17.36 11.97 2.06
N ARG A 75 -17.56 12.30 0.78
CA ARG A 75 -17.88 13.66 0.32
C ARG A 75 -19.37 14.01 0.20
N GLY A 76 -20.29 13.10 0.51
CA GLY A 76 -21.71 13.44 0.57
C GLY A 76 -22.29 13.89 -0.77
N TYR A 77 -22.82 12.95 -1.54
CA TYR A 77 -23.96 13.22 -2.42
C TYR A 77 -25.05 12.24 -2.04
N ASP A 78 -25.46 12.33 -0.78
CA ASP A 78 -26.77 11.86 -0.35
C ASP A 78 -27.34 13.00 0.50
N ASP A 79 -28.48 13.53 0.08
CA ASP A 79 -29.36 14.41 0.85
C ASP A 79 -29.98 13.66 2.06
N GLY A 80 -29.22 12.74 2.67
CA GLY A 80 -29.63 11.79 3.70
C GLY A 80 -28.60 11.71 4.81
N ASN A 81 -29.05 12.07 6.01
CA ASN A 81 -28.31 12.20 7.26
C ASN A 81 -27.70 10.86 7.77
N ASN A 82 -26.75 10.28 7.03
CA ASN A 82 -26.10 9.01 7.38
C ASN A 82 -24.69 9.24 7.94
N SER A 83 -24.59 9.89 9.11
CA SER A 83 -23.33 10.13 9.85
C SER A 83 -22.50 8.85 10.12
N LEU A 84 -23.10 7.67 10.04
CA LEU A 84 -22.45 6.37 10.22
C LEU A 84 -21.48 5.99 9.07
N GLY A 85 -21.79 6.36 7.82
CA GLY A 85 -20.94 6.00 6.67
C GLY A 85 -19.60 6.75 6.66
N GLN A 86 -19.62 8.01 7.11
CA GLN A 86 -18.44 8.87 7.14
C GLN A 86 -17.45 8.46 8.25
N ILE A 87 -17.98 7.98 9.38
CA ILE A 87 -17.21 7.42 10.49
C ILE A 87 -16.60 6.07 10.07
N GLY A 88 -17.38 5.19 9.44
CA GLY A 88 -16.91 3.88 8.95
C GLY A 88 -15.74 3.99 7.98
N ALA A 89 -15.78 4.93 7.03
CA ALA A 89 -14.68 5.16 6.09
C ALA A 89 -13.37 5.58 6.76
N ARG A 90 -13.43 6.36 7.85
CA ARG A 90 -12.25 6.75 8.64
C ARG A 90 -11.67 5.56 9.41
N PHE A 91 -12.53 4.73 9.99
CA PHE A 91 -12.11 3.50 10.67
C PHE A 91 -11.45 2.51 9.71
N VAL A 92 -12.03 2.28 8.52
CA VAL A 92 -11.44 1.42 7.49
C VAL A 92 -10.08 1.92 7.05
N LEU A 93 -9.92 3.24 6.82
CA LEU A 93 -8.62 3.84 6.50
C LEU A 93 -7.59 3.65 7.61
N PHE A 94 -8.00 3.76 8.87
CA PHE A 94 -7.12 3.57 10.02
C PHE A 94 -6.70 2.10 10.17
N ILE A 95 -7.64 1.16 10.09
CA ILE A 95 -7.37 -0.28 10.15
C ILE A 95 -6.48 -0.72 9.00
N SER A 96 -6.67 -0.17 7.81
CA SER A 96 -5.88 -0.54 6.64
C SER A 96 -4.44 -0.06 6.79
N PHE A 97 -4.22 1.13 7.36
CA PHE A 97 -2.88 1.60 7.70
C PHE A 97 -2.20 0.72 8.76
N LEU A 98 -2.93 0.31 9.79
CA LEU A 98 -2.45 -0.62 10.81
C LEU A 98 -2.10 -2.00 10.23
N LEU A 99 -2.91 -2.52 9.31
CA LEU A 99 -2.66 -3.81 8.64
C LEU A 99 -1.40 -3.77 7.78
N VAL A 100 -1.17 -2.70 7.00
CA VAL A 100 0.07 -2.56 6.21
C VAL A 100 1.30 -2.53 7.12
N PHE A 101 1.23 -1.79 8.25
CA PHE A 101 2.33 -1.73 9.20
C PHE A 101 2.54 -3.06 9.97
N GLY A 102 1.44 -3.74 10.32
CA GLY A 102 1.46 -5.05 10.96
C GLY A 102 2.08 -6.13 10.06
N SER A 103 1.71 -6.17 8.77
CA SER A 103 2.33 -7.06 7.78
C SER A 103 3.83 -6.76 7.60
N PHE A 104 4.24 -5.49 7.66
CA PHE A 104 5.65 -5.12 7.57
C PHE A 104 6.46 -5.68 8.75
N ILE A 105 5.98 -5.50 9.98
CA ILE A 105 6.63 -6.06 11.19
C ILE A 105 6.66 -7.59 11.15
N ALA A 106 5.55 -8.23 10.74
CA ALA A 106 5.49 -9.69 10.60
C ALA A 106 6.51 -10.20 9.57
N SER A 107 6.71 -9.49 8.45
CA SER A 107 7.71 -9.86 7.45
C SER A 107 9.15 -9.71 7.98
N ALA A 108 9.41 -8.69 8.81
CA ALA A 108 10.70 -8.52 9.48
C ALA A 108 10.98 -9.67 10.46
N TRP A 109 9.96 -10.12 11.20
CA TRP A 109 10.07 -11.29 12.07
C TRP A 109 10.41 -12.56 11.28
N VAL A 110 9.77 -12.80 10.12
CA VAL A 110 10.10 -13.94 9.27
C VAL A 110 11.56 -13.87 8.80
N LEU A 111 12.04 -12.69 8.39
CA LEU A 111 13.42 -12.50 7.93
C LEU A 111 14.44 -12.76 9.06
N PHE A 112 14.33 -12.05 10.17
CA PHE A 112 15.33 -12.12 11.24
C PHE A 112 15.16 -13.34 12.15
N GLY A 113 13.91 -13.64 12.52
CA GLY A 113 13.57 -14.73 13.43
C GLY A 113 13.75 -16.10 12.77
N TYR A 114 13.25 -16.29 11.55
CA TYR A 114 13.26 -17.61 10.91
C TYR A 114 14.46 -17.84 9.98
N TYR A 115 14.91 -16.84 9.21
CA TYR A 115 16.01 -17.04 8.25
C TYR A 115 17.39 -16.70 8.81
N VAL A 116 17.54 -15.60 9.55
CA VAL A 116 18.86 -15.17 10.08
C VAL A 116 19.28 -15.99 11.29
N THR A 117 18.37 -16.26 12.21
CA THR A 117 18.70 -16.97 13.48
C THR A 117 19.00 -18.45 13.25
N TYR A 118 18.27 -19.12 12.36
CA TYR A 118 18.44 -20.55 12.07
C TYR A 118 19.51 -20.85 11.02
N LYS A 119 20.27 -19.85 10.57
CA LYS A 119 21.36 -19.97 9.57
C LYS A 119 20.99 -20.89 8.40
N LYS A 120 19.80 -20.71 7.81
CA LYS A 120 19.48 -21.43 6.57
C LYS A 120 20.44 -20.98 5.48
N ASP A 121 20.96 -21.92 4.68
CA ASP A 121 21.89 -21.66 3.57
C ASP A 121 21.36 -20.65 2.53
N ARG A 122 20.06 -20.36 2.54
CA ARG A 122 19.40 -19.52 1.55
C ARG A 122 18.48 -18.50 2.23
N LEU A 123 18.96 -17.26 2.30
CA LEU A 123 18.25 -16.10 2.89
C LEU A 123 17.27 -15.42 1.92
N TYR A 124 17.41 -15.71 0.62
CA TYR A 124 16.65 -15.05 -0.46
C TYR A 124 15.12 -15.07 -0.27
N PRO A 125 14.49 -16.19 0.14
CA PRO A 125 13.03 -16.21 0.32
C PRO A 125 12.53 -15.29 1.43
N GLY A 126 13.29 -15.18 2.53
CA GLY A 126 12.98 -14.24 3.61
C GLY A 126 13.13 -12.78 3.16
N LEU A 127 14.19 -12.48 2.39
CA LEU A 127 14.45 -11.14 1.88
C LEU A 127 13.37 -10.71 0.88
N ALA A 128 12.95 -11.61 -0.02
CA ALA A 128 11.91 -11.34 -1.01
C ALA A 128 10.58 -10.90 -0.37
N ILE A 129 10.14 -11.58 0.70
CA ILE A 129 8.90 -11.24 1.42
C ILE A 129 9.05 -9.93 2.17
N PHE A 130 10.20 -9.68 2.78
CA PHE A 130 10.47 -8.41 3.45
C PHE A 130 10.44 -7.24 2.47
N VAL A 131 11.14 -7.36 1.33
CA VAL A 131 11.18 -6.34 0.28
C VAL A 131 9.81 -6.12 -0.35
N GLN A 132 9.01 -7.17 -0.56
CA GLN A 132 7.63 -7.03 -1.02
C GLN A 132 6.79 -6.20 -0.03
N ASN A 133 6.80 -6.54 1.27
CA ASN A 133 6.01 -5.81 2.27
C ASN A 133 6.50 -4.37 2.44
N LEU A 134 7.81 -4.13 2.33
CA LEU A 134 8.39 -2.79 2.32
C LEU A 134 7.93 -1.98 1.09
N ALA A 135 7.93 -2.58 -0.11
CA ALA A 135 7.47 -1.93 -1.33
C ALA A 135 5.98 -1.56 -1.26
N ILE A 136 5.13 -2.45 -0.71
CA ILE A 136 3.70 -2.20 -0.50
C ILE A 136 3.48 -1.09 0.56
N LEU A 137 4.27 -1.06 1.63
CA LEU A 137 4.24 0.01 2.62
C LEU A 137 4.58 1.36 1.98
N ILE A 138 5.67 1.45 1.23
CA ILE A 138 6.10 2.68 0.55
C ILE A 138 5.05 3.10 -0.49
N SER A 139 4.50 2.16 -1.26
CA SER A 139 3.41 2.41 -2.20
C SER A 139 2.17 3.00 -1.50
N THR A 140 1.77 2.44 -0.35
CA THR A 140 0.67 2.98 0.48
C THR A 140 0.97 4.39 0.96
N LEU A 141 2.18 4.66 1.44
CA LEU A 141 2.60 5.98 1.91
C LEU A 141 2.63 7.01 0.77
N ILE A 142 3.10 6.63 -0.41
CA ILE A 142 3.13 7.48 -1.62
C ILE A 142 1.71 7.85 -2.02
N LEU A 143 0.77 6.90 -2.06
CA LEU A 143 -0.64 7.18 -2.39
C LEU A 143 -1.28 8.09 -1.35
N LYS A 144 -1.05 7.82 -0.06
CA LYS A 144 -1.69 8.55 1.03
C LYS A 144 -1.15 9.97 1.22
N LEU A 145 0.17 10.16 1.11
CA LEU A 145 0.83 11.46 1.32
C LEU A 145 0.93 12.29 0.04
N GLY A 146 1.04 11.63 -1.12
CA GLY A 146 1.18 12.32 -2.39
C GLY A 146 -0.13 12.95 -2.87
N ARG A 147 -1.26 12.30 -2.64
CA ARG A 147 -2.55 12.77 -3.16
C ARG A 147 -3.05 13.94 -2.31
N LYS A 148 -2.81 15.17 -2.79
CA LYS A 148 -3.42 16.36 -2.19
C LYS A 148 -4.81 16.56 -2.77
N GLU A 149 -5.82 16.38 -1.94
CA GLU A 149 -7.22 16.64 -2.26
C GLU A 149 -7.77 17.70 -1.31
N ASN A 150 -7.46 18.97 -1.59
CA ASN A 150 -8.05 20.06 -0.83
C ASN A 150 -9.19 20.71 -1.60
N LEU A 151 -10.37 20.52 -1.03
CA LEU A 151 -11.54 21.39 -1.09
C LEU A 151 -11.13 22.83 -0.78
N ARG A 152 -11.59 23.77 -1.60
CA ARG A 152 -11.97 25.13 -1.19
C ARG A 152 -13.10 25.60 -2.11
N TYR A 153 -14.32 25.57 -1.60
CA TYR A 153 -15.18 26.76 -1.68
C TYR A 153 -15.14 27.37 -0.29
#